data_AF-A0AA88XZZ6-F1
#
_entry.id   AF-A0AA88XZZ6-F1
#
_cell.length_a   1.000
_cell.length_b   1.000
_cell.length_c   1.000
_cell.angle_alpha   90.00
_cell.angle_beta   90.00
_cell.angle_gamma   90.00
#
_symmetry.space_group_name_H-M   'P 1'
#
loop_
_entity.id
_entity.type
_entity.pdbx_description
1 polymer ?
#
loop_
_entity_poly.entity_id
_entity_poly.type
_entity_poly.pdbx_seq_one_letter_code
_entity_poly.pdbx_strand_id
1 'polypeptide(L)'
;MVVSPWSLIAAILIQNKEGITVQQLVKEVEWMKRQASNLGAYIDWPGNESADAIIRSTLSLHKNIVHVNEDEVVELLDMEAPHQSTTDQLMQSAAQHLILTLYRTRYFMYELYRKYTFLEKILSRDFIFEPDHTKQDFQNSLLTLTHNCGVVVDNNEVLIKKSQNKYTTFFSQMFEPFLLGYWIMCRTLLTLHTDANNKPVAKPPKTIAKDAQMLAARLLRDGHIRNLEVLSLDILNNGLHALYHMGAARKEKRDNQPYMYPNTIVLTNVCSELETFIEVPQVPTTSILVESKTVVINAKL
;
A
#
# COMPACT_ATOMS: atom_id res chain seq x y z
N MET A 1 6.76 -3.15 -20.22
CA MET A 1 5.68 -3.79 -19.44
C MET A 1 4.37 -3.48 -20.14
N VAL A 2 3.57 -4.49 -20.46
CA VAL A 2 2.27 -4.35 -21.14
C VAL A 2 1.18 -4.42 -20.06
N VAL A 3 0.30 -3.42 -20.00
CA VAL A 3 -0.79 -3.36 -19.02
C VAL A 3 -2.06 -3.94 -19.65
N SER A 4 -2.59 -5.01 -19.05
CA SER A 4 -3.83 -5.64 -19.52
C SER A 4 -5.07 -4.85 -19.09
N PRO A 5 -6.24 -5.02 -19.75
CA PRO A 5 -7.50 -4.44 -19.31
C PRO A 5 -7.88 -4.89 -17.89
N TRP A 6 -7.61 -6.17 -17.56
CA TRP A 6 -7.85 -6.71 -16.22
C TRP A 6 -7.03 -6.00 -15.15
N SER A 7 -5.76 -5.67 -15.42
CA SER A 7 -4.92 -4.93 -14.47
C SER A 7 -5.51 -3.57 -14.11
N LEU A 8 -6.12 -2.87 -15.08
CA LEU A 8 -6.80 -1.60 -14.84
C LEU A 8 -8.10 -1.80 -14.05
N ILE A 9 -8.92 -2.80 -14.43
CA ILE A 9 -10.17 -3.14 -13.72
C ILE A 9 -9.88 -3.51 -12.26
N ALA A 10 -8.91 -4.40 -12.01
CA ALA A 10 -8.54 -4.85 -10.68
C ALA A 10 -8.10 -3.68 -9.78
N ALA A 11 -7.32 -2.73 -10.32
CA ALA A 11 -6.90 -1.55 -9.57
C ALA A 11 -8.07 -0.66 -9.15
N ILE A 12 -9.11 -0.51 -10.00
CA ILE A 12 -10.34 0.20 -9.64
C ILE A 12 -11.14 -0.58 -8.59
N LEU A 13 -11.32 -1.89 -8.78
CA LEU A 13 -12.12 -2.72 -7.87
C LEU A 13 -11.54 -2.80 -6.46
N ILE A 14 -10.20 -2.87 -6.33
CA ILE A 14 -9.51 -2.88 -5.03
C ILE A 14 -9.83 -1.61 -4.21
N GLN A 15 -10.06 -0.48 -4.87
CA GLN A 15 -10.41 0.79 -4.22
C GLN A 15 -11.92 0.95 -4.00
N ASN A 16 -12.76 0.09 -4.59
CA ASN A 16 -14.22 0.11 -4.49
C ASN A 16 -14.74 -1.22 -3.93
N LYS A 17 -14.26 -1.61 -2.74
CA LYS A 17 -14.57 -2.90 -2.10
C LYS A 17 -16.06 -3.06 -1.76
N GLU A 18 -16.80 -1.96 -1.64
CA GLU A 18 -18.25 -1.96 -1.39
C GLU A 18 -19.08 -2.21 -2.66
N GLY A 19 -18.43 -2.37 -3.81
CA GLY A 19 -19.06 -2.56 -5.12
C GLY A 19 -19.06 -1.29 -5.97
N ILE A 20 -19.14 -1.47 -7.28
CA ILE A 20 -19.16 -0.38 -8.28
C ILE A 20 -20.07 -0.74 -9.44
N THR A 21 -20.92 0.18 -9.89
CA THR A 21 -21.76 -0.07 -11.07
C THR A 21 -20.90 -0.26 -12.31
N VAL A 22 -21.31 -1.13 -13.24
CA VAL A 22 -20.58 -1.37 -14.49
C VAL A 22 -20.38 -0.05 -15.24
N GLN A 23 -21.39 0.81 -15.30
CA GLN A 23 -21.30 2.12 -15.94
C GLN A 23 -20.23 3.03 -15.31
N GLN A 24 -20.12 3.04 -13.98
CA GLN A 24 -19.07 3.79 -13.31
C GLN A 24 -17.71 3.14 -13.55
N LEU A 25 -17.61 1.82 -13.44
CA LEU A 25 -16.39 1.06 -13.72
C LEU A 25 -15.84 1.35 -15.12
N VAL A 26 -16.69 1.47 -16.15
CA VAL A 26 -16.25 1.87 -17.50
C VAL A 26 -15.56 3.22 -17.49
N LYS A 27 -16.20 4.24 -16.91
CA LYS A 27 -15.63 5.60 -16.84
C LYS A 27 -14.31 5.62 -16.07
N GLU A 28 -14.24 4.87 -14.99
CA GLU A 28 -13.08 4.71 -14.13
C GLU A 28 -11.89 4.05 -14.86
N VAL A 29 -12.14 2.94 -15.56
CA VAL A 29 -11.12 2.21 -16.31
C VAL A 29 -10.64 3.01 -17.52
N GLU A 30 -11.53 3.65 -18.28
CA GLU A 30 -11.13 4.52 -19.39
C GLU A 30 -10.32 5.74 -18.93
N TRP A 31 -10.66 6.27 -17.75
CA TRP A 31 -9.86 7.30 -17.10
C TRP A 31 -8.46 6.77 -16.75
N MET A 32 -8.36 5.63 -16.06
CA MET A 32 -7.09 5.04 -15.64
C MET A 32 -6.22 4.66 -16.84
N LYS A 33 -6.82 4.13 -17.90
CA LYS A 33 -6.17 3.85 -19.20
C LYS A 33 -5.48 5.10 -19.74
N ARG A 34 -6.20 6.23 -19.84
CA ARG A 34 -5.65 7.50 -20.33
C ARG A 34 -4.48 7.97 -19.47
N GLN A 35 -4.59 7.86 -18.15
CA GLN A 35 -3.51 8.26 -17.25
C GLN A 35 -2.27 7.39 -17.42
N ALA A 36 -2.44 6.08 -17.46
CA ALA A 36 -1.33 5.15 -17.66
C ALA A 36 -0.65 5.40 -19.02
N SER A 37 -1.39 5.64 -20.09
CA SER A 37 -0.83 6.00 -21.39
C SER A 37 -0.07 7.34 -21.37
N ASN A 38 -0.61 8.36 -20.68
CA ASN A 38 0.09 9.65 -20.52
C ASN A 38 1.39 9.53 -19.73
N LEU A 39 1.52 8.49 -18.89
CA LEU A 39 2.73 8.14 -18.15
C LEU A 39 3.66 7.19 -18.95
N GLY A 40 3.35 6.94 -20.22
CA GLY A 40 4.18 6.09 -21.10
C GLY A 40 3.89 4.59 -21.00
N ALA A 41 2.85 4.16 -20.28
CA ALA A 41 2.48 2.75 -20.22
C ALA A 41 1.84 2.30 -21.54
N TYR A 42 2.28 1.14 -22.03
CA TYR A 42 1.64 0.47 -23.15
C TYR A 42 0.46 -0.36 -22.63
N ILE A 43 -0.76 0.01 -23.05
CA ILE A 43 -1.99 -0.69 -22.66
C ILE A 43 -2.39 -1.64 -23.79
N ASP A 44 -2.51 -2.93 -23.48
CA ASP A 44 -3.02 -3.93 -24.42
C ASP A 44 -4.54 -3.84 -24.49
N TRP A 45 -5.01 -2.87 -25.27
CA TRP A 45 -6.43 -2.56 -25.39
C TRP A 45 -6.95 -2.96 -26.77
N PRO A 46 -7.95 -3.86 -26.86
CA PRO A 46 -8.58 -4.20 -28.14
C PRO A 46 -9.16 -2.96 -28.83
N GLY A 47 -8.67 -2.63 -30.03
CA GLY A 47 -9.04 -1.40 -30.73
C GLY A 47 -10.42 -1.40 -31.39
N ASN A 48 -11.02 -2.58 -31.58
CA ASN A 48 -12.23 -2.76 -32.38
C ASN A 48 -13.53 -2.83 -31.54
N GLU A 49 -13.43 -2.76 -30.22
CA GLU A 49 -14.55 -2.94 -29.30
C GLU A 49 -14.74 -1.70 -28.42
N SER A 50 -15.97 -1.49 -27.95
CA SER A 50 -16.26 -0.44 -26.98
C SER A 50 -15.64 -0.78 -25.61
N ALA A 51 -15.36 0.24 -24.80
CA ALA A 51 -14.83 0.00 -23.46
C ALA A 51 -15.78 -0.83 -22.59
N ASP A 52 -17.09 -0.64 -22.73
CA ASP A 52 -18.10 -1.45 -22.04
C ASP A 52 -18.01 -2.94 -22.45
N ALA A 53 -17.90 -3.24 -23.75
CA ALA A 53 -17.78 -4.61 -24.25
C ALA A 53 -16.51 -5.30 -23.72
N ILE A 54 -15.37 -4.60 -23.74
CA ILE A 54 -14.10 -5.11 -23.23
C ILE A 54 -14.16 -5.36 -21.72
N ILE A 55 -14.78 -4.47 -20.96
CA ILE A 55 -14.89 -4.63 -19.51
C ILE A 55 -15.81 -5.80 -19.17
N ARG A 56 -16.98 -5.90 -19.81
CA ARG A 56 -17.91 -7.02 -19.60
C ARG A 56 -17.29 -8.36 -20.00
N SER A 57 -16.59 -8.42 -21.13
CA SER A 57 -15.89 -9.64 -21.55
C SER A 57 -14.78 -10.01 -20.56
N THR A 58 -14.00 -9.03 -20.10
CA THR A 58 -12.94 -9.25 -19.10
C THR A 58 -13.51 -9.71 -17.75
N LEU A 59 -14.60 -9.10 -17.25
CA LEU A 59 -15.29 -9.54 -16.03
C LEU A 59 -15.81 -10.98 -16.17
N SER A 60 -16.33 -11.34 -17.35
CA SER A 60 -16.83 -12.69 -17.62
C SER A 60 -15.75 -13.78 -17.60
N LEU A 61 -14.49 -13.41 -17.82
CA LEU A 61 -13.35 -14.31 -17.71
C LEU A 61 -12.91 -14.54 -16.26
N HIS A 62 -13.26 -13.64 -15.34
CA HIS A 62 -12.83 -13.64 -13.94
C HIS A 62 -13.98 -13.91 -12.95
N LYS A 63 -14.97 -14.72 -13.36
CA LYS A 63 -16.15 -15.08 -12.54
C LYS A 63 -15.82 -15.78 -11.21
N ASN A 64 -14.59 -16.24 -11.04
CA ASN A 64 -14.08 -16.82 -9.79
C ASN A 64 -13.58 -15.75 -8.80
N ILE A 65 -13.52 -14.48 -9.20
CA ILE A 65 -13.04 -13.35 -8.40
C ILE A 65 -14.13 -12.27 -8.28
N VAL A 66 -14.93 -12.08 -9.32
CA VAL A 66 -15.96 -11.02 -9.39
C VAL A 66 -17.33 -11.58 -9.72
N HIS A 67 -18.35 -10.97 -9.13
CA HIS A 67 -19.75 -11.17 -9.45
C HIS A 67 -20.36 -9.87 -9.97
N VAL A 68 -21.27 -9.96 -10.94
CA VAL A 68 -22.08 -8.82 -11.39
C VAL A 68 -23.51 -9.16 -11.02
N ASN A 69 -24.09 -8.38 -10.11
CA ASN A 69 -25.44 -8.61 -9.61
C ASN A 69 -26.52 -8.09 -10.60
N GLU A 70 -27.79 -8.29 -10.26
CA GLU A 70 -28.92 -7.91 -11.12
C GLU A 70 -29.01 -6.39 -11.35
N ASP A 71 -28.48 -5.57 -10.44
CA ASP A 71 -28.45 -4.10 -10.50
C ASP A 71 -27.23 -3.56 -11.29
N GLU A 72 -26.53 -4.42 -12.03
CA GLU A 72 -25.26 -4.11 -12.71
C GLU A 72 -24.17 -3.58 -11.78
N VAL A 73 -24.15 -4.01 -10.50
CA VAL A 73 -23.06 -3.72 -9.57
C VAL A 73 -22.05 -4.87 -9.62
N VAL A 74 -20.79 -4.51 -9.84
CA VAL A 74 -19.65 -5.42 -9.77
C VAL A 74 -19.18 -5.50 -8.33
N GLU A 75 -19.20 -6.71 -7.78
CA GLU A 75 -18.80 -7.04 -6.42
C GLU A 75 -17.63 -8.04 -6.46
N LEU A 76 -16.69 -7.89 -5.53
CA LEU A 76 -15.67 -8.91 -5.31
C LEU A 76 -16.34 -10.08 -4.58
N LEU A 77 -16.10 -11.32 -5.04
CA LEU A 77 -16.59 -12.50 -4.34
C LEU A 77 -15.97 -12.57 -2.95
N ASP A 78 -16.80 -12.81 -1.93
CA ASP A 78 -16.39 -12.82 -0.53
C ASP A 78 -15.19 -13.75 -0.30
N MET A 79 -14.09 -13.15 0.16
CA MET A 79 -13.15 -13.77 1.07
C MET A 79 -13.50 -13.19 2.43
N GLU A 80 -14.17 -13.97 3.31
CA GLU A 80 -14.65 -13.51 4.62
C GLU A 80 -13.63 -12.60 5.32
N ALA A 81 -13.85 -11.29 5.25
CA ALA A 81 -13.21 -10.29 6.09
C ALA A 81 -14.26 -9.82 7.11
N PRO A 82 -13.88 -9.55 8.37
CA PRO A 82 -14.86 -9.37 9.43
C PRO A 82 -15.73 -8.13 9.17
N HIS A 83 -17.04 -8.36 9.13
CA HIS A 83 -18.06 -7.38 9.52
C HIS A 83 -17.68 -6.77 10.89
N GLN A 84 -17.93 -5.49 11.22
CA GLN A 84 -19.19 -4.79 10.99
C GLN A 84 -19.06 -3.26 11.19
N SER A 85 -20.12 -2.59 10.72
CA SER A 85 -20.51 -1.18 10.72
C SER A 85 -20.29 -0.32 11.98
N THR A 86 -19.98 0.96 11.75
CA THR A 86 -20.93 2.05 12.05
C THR A 86 -20.66 3.26 11.17
N THR A 87 -21.56 3.48 10.21
CA THR A 87 -21.86 4.79 9.64
C THR A 87 -22.40 5.65 10.79
N ASP A 88 -21.54 6.46 11.41
CA ASP A 88 -21.88 7.76 12.02
C ASP A 88 -20.69 8.49 12.70
N GLN A 89 -19.46 8.00 12.53
CA GLN A 89 -18.26 8.81 12.79
C GLN A 89 -17.63 9.37 11.49
N LEU A 90 -18.02 8.82 10.34
CA LEU A 90 -17.47 9.17 9.02
C LEU A 90 -17.89 10.57 8.56
N MET A 91 -19.12 11.02 8.85
CA MET A 91 -19.53 12.39 8.48
C MET A 91 -18.97 13.46 9.42
N GLN A 92 -18.72 13.14 10.70
CA GLN A 92 -18.18 14.09 11.67
C GLN A 92 -16.65 14.20 11.60
N SER A 93 -15.95 13.11 11.28
CA SER A 93 -14.52 13.12 10.94
C SER A 93 -14.26 13.68 9.54
N ALA A 94 -15.11 13.38 8.54
CA ALA A 94 -15.01 14.02 7.23
C ALA A 94 -15.22 15.53 7.33
N ALA A 95 -16.11 16.03 8.20
CA ALA A 95 -16.27 17.48 8.43
C ALA A 95 -15.04 18.12 9.14
N GLN A 96 -14.37 17.40 10.04
CA GLN A 96 -13.15 17.88 10.72
C GLN A 96 -11.89 17.76 9.83
N HIS A 97 -11.77 16.70 9.02
CA HIS A 97 -10.74 16.52 8.01
C HIS A 97 -10.97 17.43 6.79
N LEU A 98 -12.22 17.72 6.38
CA LEU A 98 -12.55 18.76 5.39
C LEU A 98 -12.39 20.18 5.95
N ILE A 99 -12.15 20.37 7.24
CA ILE A 99 -11.76 21.68 7.81
C ILE A 99 -10.23 21.78 7.94
N LEU A 100 -9.52 20.65 8.10
CA LEU A 100 -8.05 20.59 8.19
C LEU A 100 -7.33 20.43 6.83
N THR A 101 -7.90 19.67 5.88
CA THR A 101 -7.37 19.55 4.49
C THR A 101 -7.52 20.83 3.67
N LEU A 102 -8.25 21.83 4.17
CA LEU A 102 -8.39 23.12 3.49
C LEU A 102 -7.27 24.12 3.83
N TYR A 103 -6.32 23.75 4.68
CA TYR A 103 -5.10 24.51 4.89
C TYR A 103 -3.94 23.91 4.07
N ARG A 104 -4.00 24.14 2.76
CA ARG A 104 -2.84 24.36 1.88
C ARG A 104 -1.60 23.52 2.28
N THR A 105 -1.60 22.21 1.98
CA THR A 105 -0.41 21.38 2.21
C THR A 105 0.70 21.90 1.29
N ARG A 106 1.60 22.68 1.88
CA ARG A 106 2.67 23.40 1.22
C ARG A 106 3.94 22.70 1.64
N TYR A 107 4.58 22.03 0.71
CA TYR A 107 5.86 21.39 0.97
C TYR A 107 6.97 22.24 0.39
N PHE A 108 8.02 22.49 1.18
CA PHE A 108 9.24 22.98 0.58
C PHE A 108 9.83 21.90 -0.32
N MET A 109 10.34 22.30 -1.49
CA MET A 109 10.91 21.41 -2.50
C MET A 109 11.97 20.47 -1.90
N TYR A 110 12.79 20.98 -0.97
CA TYR A 110 13.83 20.21 -0.32
C TYR A 110 13.26 19.08 0.56
N GLU A 111 12.17 19.33 1.29
CA GLU A 111 11.51 18.32 2.13
C GLU A 111 10.81 17.28 1.28
N LEU A 112 10.15 17.72 0.21
CA LEU A 112 9.49 16.81 -0.72
C LEU A 112 10.51 15.90 -1.42
N TYR A 113 11.66 16.45 -1.84
CA TYR A 113 12.75 15.65 -2.39
C TYR A 113 13.31 14.67 -1.35
N ARG A 114 13.52 15.09 -0.10
CA ARG A 114 13.96 14.19 0.98
C ARG A 114 12.99 13.02 1.14
N LYS A 115 11.68 13.31 1.21
CA LYS A 115 10.62 12.30 1.32
C LYS A 115 10.58 11.37 0.10
N TYR A 116 10.72 11.91 -1.12
CA TYR A 116 10.84 11.12 -2.34
C TYR A 116 12.01 10.15 -2.27
N THR A 117 13.21 10.61 -1.90
CA THR A 117 14.40 9.73 -1.82
C THR A 117 14.26 8.65 -0.74
N PHE A 118 13.49 8.91 0.32
CA PHE A 118 13.17 7.89 1.31
C PHE A 118 12.25 6.83 0.71
N LEU A 119 11.15 7.25 0.06
CA LEU A 119 10.20 6.35 -0.60
C LEU A 119 10.86 5.51 -1.70
N GLU A 120 11.71 6.10 -2.52
CA GLU A 120 12.49 5.40 -3.56
C GLU A 120 13.34 4.28 -2.95
N LYS A 121 14.06 4.57 -1.87
CA LYS A 121 14.92 3.57 -1.20
C LYS A 121 14.11 2.44 -0.60
N ILE A 122 13.07 2.78 0.15
CA ILE A 122 12.28 1.78 0.88
C ILE A 122 11.45 0.94 -0.10
N LEU A 123 10.85 1.54 -1.13
CA LEU A 123 10.01 0.84 -2.12
C LEU A 123 10.78 0.22 -3.30
N SER A 124 12.12 0.26 -3.28
CA SER A 124 13.00 -0.22 -4.36
C SER A 124 12.86 -1.70 -4.74
N ARG A 125 12.12 -2.49 -3.94
CA ARG A 125 11.84 -3.91 -4.20
C ARG A 125 10.47 -4.16 -4.83
N ASP A 126 9.54 -3.22 -4.68
CA ASP A 126 8.20 -3.30 -5.28
C ASP A 126 8.09 -2.47 -6.56
N PHE A 127 8.92 -1.43 -6.69
CA PHE A 127 8.92 -0.51 -7.82
C PHE A 127 10.29 -0.42 -8.46
N ILE A 128 10.28 -0.18 -9.77
CA ILE A 128 11.49 -0.03 -10.58
C ILE A 128 11.85 1.45 -10.59
N PHE A 129 13.05 1.75 -10.11
CA PHE A 129 13.66 3.07 -10.19
C PHE A 129 14.95 2.96 -11.01
N GLU A 130 15.23 3.98 -11.83
CA GLU A 130 16.47 4.00 -12.61
C GLU A 130 17.63 4.40 -11.70
N PRO A 131 18.70 3.58 -11.59
CA PRO A 131 19.85 3.92 -10.77
C PRO A 131 20.47 5.26 -11.19
N ASP A 132 20.92 6.04 -10.21
CA ASP A 132 21.62 7.33 -10.40
C ASP A 132 20.80 8.46 -11.07
N HIS A 133 19.50 8.26 -11.29
CA HIS A 133 18.60 9.25 -11.91
C HIS A 133 17.61 9.89 -10.92
N THR A 134 17.68 9.56 -9.63
CA THR A 134 16.81 10.04 -8.53
C THR A 134 16.37 11.51 -8.65
N LYS A 135 17.31 12.44 -8.89
CA LYS A 135 16.99 13.88 -8.98
C LYS A 135 16.21 14.21 -10.26
N GLN A 136 16.60 13.62 -11.38
CA GLN A 136 15.93 13.81 -12.66
C GLN A 136 14.53 13.21 -12.63
N ASP A 137 14.39 12.00 -12.06
CA ASP A 137 13.11 11.30 -11.91
C ASP A 137 12.15 12.07 -11.01
N PHE A 138 12.65 12.64 -9.92
CA PHE A 138 11.87 13.53 -9.07
C PHE A 138 11.35 14.76 -9.83
N GLN A 139 12.22 15.43 -10.60
CA GLN A 139 11.84 16.61 -11.39
C GLN A 139 10.83 16.26 -12.49
N ASN A 140 11.05 15.16 -13.21
CA ASN A 140 10.14 14.66 -14.23
C ASN A 140 8.77 14.31 -13.64
N SER A 141 8.75 13.58 -12.52
CA SER A 141 7.53 13.21 -11.80
C SER A 141 6.74 14.45 -11.36
N LEU A 142 7.44 15.48 -10.86
CA LEU A 142 6.80 16.72 -10.44
C LEU A 142 6.20 17.49 -11.62
N LEU A 143 6.92 17.58 -12.74
CA LEU A 143 6.39 18.16 -13.99
C LEU A 143 5.14 17.43 -14.45
N THR A 144 5.16 16.09 -14.45
CA THR A 144 3.99 15.28 -14.81
C THR A 144 2.80 15.55 -13.88
N LEU A 145 3.02 15.60 -12.57
CA LEU A 145 1.97 15.92 -11.61
C LEU A 145 1.44 17.35 -11.77
N THR A 146 2.27 18.29 -12.21
CA THR A 146 1.83 19.66 -12.51
C THR A 146 0.96 19.72 -13.76
N HIS A 147 1.31 18.99 -14.81
CA HIS A 147 0.53 18.97 -16.04
C HIS A 147 -0.78 18.18 -15.90
N ASN A 148 -0.77 17.09 -15.14
CA ASN A 148 -1.86 16.09 -15.17
C ASN A 148 -2.65 15.98 -13.86
N CYS A 149 -2.10 16.42 -12.72
CA CYS A 149 -2.65 16.08 -11.39
C CYS A 149 -2.92 17.28 -10.48
N GLY A 150 -2.82 18.52 -10.99
CA GLY A 150 -3.20 19.72 -10.22
C GLY A 150 -2.19 20.15 -9.17
N VAL A 151 -0.94 19.69 -9.28
CA VAL A 151 0.18 20.14 -8.45
C VAL A 151 0.73 21.47 -9.00
N VAL A 152 0.86 22.48 -8.16
CA VAL A 152 1.46 23.76 -8.52
C VAL A 152 2.80 23.89 -7.84
N VAL A 153 3.83 24.20 -8.62
CA VAL A 153 5.15 24.57 -8.10
C VAL A 153 5.27 26.09 -8.20
N ASP A 154 5.46 26.75 -7.06
CA ASP A 154 5.66 28.20 -6.98
C ASP A 154 6.75 28.51 -5.96
N ASN A 155 7.76 29.30 -6.32
CA ASN A 155 8.82 29.77 -5.42
C ASN A 155 9.43 28.69 -4.49
N ASN A 156 9.85 27.54 -5.04
CA ASN A 156 10.37 26.38 -4.30
C ASN A 156 9.40 25.72 -3.32
N GLU A 157 8.11 26.00 -3.44
CA GLU A 157 7.06 25.33 -2.71
C GLU A 157 6.17 24.56 -3.67
N VAL A 158 5.72 23.40 -3.21
CA VAL A 158 4.78 22.56 -3.92
C VAL A 158 3.44 22.68 -3.21
N LEU A 159 2.44 23.11 -3.96
CA LEU A 159 1.07 23.34 -3.54
C LEU A 159 0.17 22.33 -4.24
N ILE A 160 -0.56 21.55 -3.46
CA ILE A 160 -1.66 20.75 -4.00
C ILE A 160 -2.88 21.67 -4.04
N LYS A 161 -3.41 21.96 -5.23
CA LYS A 161 -4.64 22.76 -5.35
C LYS A 161 -5.78 22.07 -4.59
N LYS A 162 -6.64 22.87 -3.94
CA LYS A 162 -7.85 22.42 -3.24
C LYS A 162 -8.62 21.45 -4.15
N SER A 163 -8.85 20.25 -3.66
CA SER A 163 -9.30 19.11 -4.46
C SER A 163 -10.57 19.41 -5.27
N GLN A 164 -10.45 19.22 -6.59
CA GLN A 164 -11.46 18.55 -7.42
C GLN A 164 -10.93 17.19 -7.93
N ASN A 165 -9.76 16.73 -7.48
CA ASN A 165 -8.95 15.76 -8.24
C ASN A 165 -8.85 14.40 -7.55
N LYS A 166 -9.74 13.49 -7.95
CA LYS A 166 -9.72 12.04 -7.67
C LYS A 166 -8.33 11.37 -7.83
N TYR A 167 -7.45 11.93 -8.66
CA TYR A 167 -6.13 11.40 -9.03
C TYR A 167 -5.18 11.23 -7.83
N THR A 168 -4.98 12.27 -7.02
CA THR A 168 -3.99 12.22 -5.94
C THR A 168 -4.41 11.24 -4.86
N THR A 169 -5.71 11.20 -4.55
CA THR A 169 -6.29 10.23 -3.62
C THR A 169 -6.17 8.80 -4.16
N PHE A 170 -6.51 8.60 -5.43
CA PHE A 170 -6.40 7.29 -6.09
C PHE A 170 -4.96 6.77 -6.05
N PHE A 171 -3.99 7.60 -6.44
CA PHE A 171 -2.58 7.18 -6.43
C PHE A 171 -2.06 6.97 -5.00
N SER A 172 -2.41 7.82 -4.02
CA SER A 172 -1.97 7.60 -2.64
C SER A 172 -2.49 6.27 -2.08
N GLN A 173 -3.74 5.93 -2.39
CA GLN A 173 -4.35 4.66 -1.96
C GLN A 173 -3.67 3.43 -2.59
N MET A 174 -3.04 3.56 -3.76
CA MET A 174 -2.27 2.46 -4.37
C MET A 174 -0.97 2.15 -3.61
N PHE A 175 -0.34 3.15 -2.99
CA PHE A 175 0.92 2.96 -2.25
C PHE A 175 0.70 2.51 -0.81
N GLU A 176 -0.45 2.84 -0.23
CA GLU A 176 -0.77 2.58 1.17
C GLU A 176 -0.53 1.12 1.60
N PRO A 177 -0.91 0.07 0.85
CA PRO A 177 -0.68 -1.30 1.30
C PRO A 177 0.81 -1.67 1.42
N PHE A 178 1.66 -1.14 0.55
CA PHE A 178 3.10 -1.37 0.64
C PHE A 178 3.68 -0.71 1.88
N LEU A 179 3.36 0.57 2.09
CA LEU A 179 3.84 1.33 3.24
C LEU A 179 3.34 0.71 4.56
N LEU A 180 2.08 0.30 4.61
CA LEU A 180 1.51 -0.38 5.76
C LEU A 180 2.14 -1.76 6.01
N GLY A 181 2.36 -2.56 4.96
CA GLY A 181 3.04 -3.85 5.08
C GLY A 181 4.47 -3.70 5.62
N TYR A 182 5.18 -2.66 5.18
CA TYR A 182 6.52 -2.35 5.66
C TYR A 182 6.52 -1.83 7.10
N TRP A 183 5.50 -1.05 7.48
CA TRP A 183 5.30 -0.64 8.87
C TRP A 183 5.04 -1.86 9.77
N ILE A 184 4.18 -2.79 9.35
CA ILE A 184 3.95 -4.07 10.06
C ILE A 184 5.26 -4.85 10.22
N MET A 185 6.10 -4.89 9.19
CA MET A 185 7.43 -5.50 9.26
C MET A 185 8.32 -4.80 10.30
N CYS A 186 8.35 -3.46 10.33
CA CYS A 186 9.06 -2.70 11.36
C CYS A 186 8.56 -3.06 12.77
N ARG A 187 7.25 -3.08 12.99
CA ARG A 187 6.66 -3.44 14.29
C ARG A 187 7.02 -4.87 14.69
N THR A 188 6.98 -5.81 13.75
CA THR A 188 7.35 -7.22 13.96
C THR A 188 8.82 -7.36 14.39
N LEU A 189 9.73 -6.63 13.74
CA LEU A 189 11.14 -6.66 14.09
C LEU A 189 11.42 -5.99 15.45
N LEU A 190 10.73 -4.89 15.76
CA LEU A 190 10.87 -4.18 17.03
C LEU A 190 10.34 -4.97 18.24
N THR A 191 9.49 -5.98 18.02
CA THR A 191 8.90 -6.82 19.08
C THR A 191 9.62 -8.15 19.24
N LEU A 192 10.68 -8.42 18.48
CA LEU A 192 11.48 -9.61 18.67
C LEU A 192 12.06 -9.64 20.09
N HIS A 193 11.90 -10.79 20.76
CA HIS A 193 12.45 -10.99 22.10
C HIS A 193 13.95 -10.72 22.13
N THR A 194 14.41 -10.16 23.25
CA THR A 194 15.83 -10.03 23.54
C THR A 194 16.34 -11.24 24.31
N ASP A 195 17.61 -11.58 24.11
CA ASP A 195 18.30 -12.60 24.87
C ASP A 195 18.70 -12.07 26.27
N ALA A 196 19.36 -12.92 27.07
CA ALA A 196 19.83 -12.55 28.41
C ALA A 196 20.80 -11.35 28.44
N ASN A 197 21.42 -11.01 27.30
CA ASN A 197 22.32 -9.87 27.13
C ASN A 197 21.60 -8.65 26.52
N ASN A 198 20.27 -8.65 26.51
CA ASN A 198 19.41 -7.64 25.94
C ASN A 198 19.63 -7.42 24.42
N LYS A 199 20.12 -8.44 23.71
CA LYS A 199 20.30 -8.41 22.25
C LYS A 199 19.10 -9.05 21.55
N PRO A 200 18.58 -8.46 20.46
CA PRO A 200 17.50 -9.07 19.70
C PRO A 200 17.85 -10.48 19.21
N VAL A 201 16.96 -11.44 19.46
CA VAL A 201 17.15 -12.83 19.02
C VAL A 201 16.99 -12.92 17.51
N ALA A 202 18.03 -13.38 16.82
CA ALA A 202 17.99 -13.55 15.38
C ALA A 202 17.08 -14.73 14.97
N LYS A 203 16.29 -14.53 13.90
CA LYS A 203 15.37 -15.53 13.34
C LYS A 203 15.62 -15.72 11.83
N PRO A 204 15.25 -16.87 11.25
CA PRO A 204 15.27 -17.03 9.81
C PRO A 204 14.34 -16.00 9.12
N PRO A 205 14.73 -15.41 7.97
CA PRO A 205 13.90 -14.42 7.26
C PRO A 205 12.47 -14.90 6.98
N LYS A 206 12.31 -16.17 6.59
CA LYS A 206 10.99 -16.78 6.34
C LYS A 206 10.11 -16.79 7.59
N THR A 207 10.70 -16.98 8.77
CA THR A 207 9.97 -16.95 10.05
C THR A 207 9.53 -15.52 10.35
N ILE A 208 10.39 -14.52 10.14
CA ILE A 208 10.06 -13.10 10.34
C ILE A 208 8.91 -12.67 9.43
N ALA A 209 8.93 -13.05 8.15
CA ALA A 209 7.85 -12.76 7.21
C ALA A 209 6.51 -13.38 7.64
N LYS A 210 6.53 -14.62 8.14
CA LYS A 210 5.33 -15.27 8.69
C LYS A 210 4.85 -14.59 9.97
N ASP A 211 5.75 -14.19 10.86
CA ASP A 211 5.41 -13.44 12.08
C ASP A 211 4.71 -12.12 11.72
N ALA A 212 5.21 -11.40 10.71
CA ALA A 212 4.60 -10.18 10.21
C ALA A 212 3.24 -10.42 9.54
N GLN A 213 3.09 -11.50 8.78
CA GLN A 213 1.81 -11.89 8.18
C GLN A 213 0.76 -12.23 9.25
N MET A 214 1.16 -12.92 10.33
CA MET A 214 0.28 -13.20 11.47
C MET A 214 -0.15 -11.93 12.20
N LEU A 215 0.77 -10.96 12.37
CA LEU A 215 0.44 -9.65 12.92
C LEU A 215 -0.56 -8.92 12.02
N ALA A 216 -0.31 -8.87 10.70
CA ALA A 216 -1.23 -8.30 9.73
C ALA A 216 -2.64 -8.92 9.80
N ALA A 217 -2.73 -10.25 9.83
CA ALA A 217 -4.00 -10.97 9.94
C ALA A 217 -4.75 -10.63 11.23
N ARG A 218 -4.03 -10.49 12.36
CA ARG A 218 -4.62 -10.05 13.62
C ARG A 218 -5.16 -8.63 13.52
N LEU A 219 -4.39 -7.69 12.96
CA LEU A 219 -4.83 -6.30 12.82
C LEU A 219 -6.05 -6.17 11.90
N LEU A 220 -6.12 -6.97 10.83
CA LEU A 220 -7.29 -7.05 9.95
C LEU A 220 -8.51 -7.61 10.70
N ARG A 221 -8.34 -8.71 11.42
CA ARG A 221 -9.42 -9.36 12.18
C ARG A 221 -9.97 -8.45 13.29
N ASP A 222 -9.08 -7.72 13.95
CA ASP A 222 -9.42 -6.83 15.05
C ASP A 222 -9.93 -5.45 14.54
N GLY A 223 -10.02 -5.25 13.21
CA GLY A 223 -10.57 -4.05 12.59
C GLY A 223 -9.64 -2.82 12.62
N HIS A 224 -8.37 -2.99 12.98
CA HIS A 224 -7.39 -1.90 13.07
C HIS A 224 -6.86 -1.45 11.71
N ILE A 225 -6.90 -2.32 10.70
CA ILE A 225 -6.51 -2.03 9.31
C ILE A 225 -7.49 -2.66 8.33
N ARG A 226 -7.50 -2.21 7.06
CA ARG A 226 -8.47 -2.65 6.03
C ARG A 226 -7.83 -3.19 4.74
N ASN A 227 -6.53 -3.03 4.57
CA ASN A 227 -5.82 -3.45 3.36
C ASN A 227 -5.44 -4.93 3.46
N LEU A 228 -6.21 -5.81 2.82
CA LEU A 228 -5.95 -7.26 2.79
C LEU A 228 -4.62 -7.60 2.10
N GLU A 229 -4.18 -6.72 1.20
CA GLU A 229 -2.96 -6.83 0.43
C GLU A 229 -1.71 -6.93 1.32
N VAL A 230 -1.75 -6.41 2.56
CA VAL A 230 -0.65 -6.53 3.53
C VAL A 230 -0.37 -7.97 3.97
N LEU A 231 -1.28 -8.91 3.68
CA LEU A 231 -1.05 -10.35 3.88
C LEU A 231 -0.11 -10.96 2.82
N SER A 232 0.23 -10.22 1.76
CA SER A 232 1.17 -10.69 0.75
C SER A 232 2.54 -10.95 1.36
N LEU A 233 3.00 -12.20 1.30
CA LEU A 233 4.37 -12.55 1.69
C LEU A 233 5.40 -11.86 0.80
N ASP A 234 5.06 -11.51 -0.44
CA ASP A 234 5.98 -10.77 -1.32
C ASP A 234 6.20 -9.35 -0.80
N ILE A 235 5.14 -8.61 -0.44
CA ILE A 235 5.25 -7.28 0.18
C ILE A 235 6.06 -7.34 1.47
N LEU A 236 5.77 -8.32 2.33
CA LEU A 236 6.47 -8.47 3.62
C LEU A 236 7.94 -8.85 3.45
N ASN A 237 8.26 -9.77 2.52
CA ASN A 237 9.65 -10.13 2.21
C ASN A 237 10.39 -8.94 1.60
N ASN A 238 9.78 -8.21 0.66
CA ASN A 238 10.33 -7.00 0.07
C ASN A 238 10.63 -5.95 1.14
N GLY A 239 9.72 -5.77 2.11
CA GLY A 239 9.92 -4.93 3.29
C GLY A 239 11.14 -5.34 4.11
N LEU A 240 11.27 -6.62 4.46
CA LEU A 240 12.42 -7.12 5.20
C LEU A 240 13.74 -6.91 4.44
N HIS A 241 13.73 -7.11 3.12
CA HIS A 241 14.87 -6.87 2.26
C HIS A 241 15.25 -5.38 2.19
N ALA A 242 14.27 -4.49 2.02
CA ALA A 242 14.50 -3.05 2.01
C ALA A 242 15.11 -2.57 3.34
N LEU A 243 14.56 -3.03 4.47
CA LEU A 243 15.09 -2.72 5.80
C LEU A 243 16.54 -3.20 5.99
N TYR A 244 16.90 -4.37 5.44
CA TYR A 244 18.29 -4.82 5.44
C TYR A 244 19.21 -3.88 4.65
N HIS A 245 18.80 -3.47 3.44
CA HIS A 245 19.60 -2.54 2.62
C HIS A 245 19.70 -1.14 3.23
N MET A 246 18.71 -0.70 3.99
CA MET A 246 18.73 0.55 4.74
C MET A 246 19.52 0.44 6.07
N GLY A 247 20.06 -0.73 6.41
CA GLY A 247 20.80 -0.98 7.64
C GLY A 247 19.94 -1.08 8.90
N ALA A 248 18.62 -1.14 8.74
CA ALA A 248 17.63 -1.31 9.80
C ALA A 248 17.51 -2.78 10.26
N ALA A 249 17.86 -3.73 9.41
CA ALA A 249 18.04 -5.14 9.76
C ALA A 249 19.49 -5.58 9.50
N ARG A 250 19.98 -6.50 10.34
CA ARG A 250 21.29 -7.15 10.18
C ARG A 250 21.09 -8.60 9.82
N LYS A 251 22.09 -9.18 9.15
CA LYS A 251 22.12 -10.57 8.72
C LYS A 251 23.35 -11.25 9.30
N GLU A 252 23.16 -12.45 9.80
CA GLU A 252 24.22 -13.36 10.21
C GLU A 252 23.98 -14.76 9.63
N LYS A 253 25.01 -15.60 9.68
CA LYS A 253 24.93 -16.99 9.26
C LYS A 253 25.11 -17.90 10.47
N ARG A 254 24.22 -18.87 10.64
CA ARG A 254 24.32 -19.96 11.62
C ARG A 254 24.14 -21.26 10.86
N ASP A 255 25.09 -22.18 10.95
CA ASP A 255 25.06 -23.47 10.24
C ASP A 255 24.73 -23.34 8.75
N ASN A 256 25.36 -22.34 8.11
CA ASN A 256 25.14 -21.97 6.70
C ASN A 256 23.72 -21.48 6.34
N GLN A 257 22.85 -21.29 7.32
CA GLN A 257 21.51 -20.72 7.15
C GLN A 257 21.51 -19.22 7.50
N PRO A 258 20.76 -18.38 6.75
CA PRO A 258 20.66 -16.96 7.03
C PRO A 258 19.72 -16.69 8.20
N TYR A 259 20.17 -15.87 9.14
CA TYR A 259 19.37 -15.33 10.23
C TYR A 259 19.41 -13.80 10.17
N MET A 260 18.34 -13.17 10.63
CA MET A 260 18.21 -11.71 10.66
C MET A 260 17.72 -11.24 12.03
N TYR A 261 18.16 -10.05 12.41
CA TYR A 261 17.79 -9.37 13.65
C TYR A 261 17.83 -7.85 13.44
N PRO A 262 17.05 -7.07 14.21
CA PRO A 262 16.96 -5.63 14.02
C PRO A 262 18.25 -4.91 14.46
N ASN A 263 18.58 -3.85 13.74
CA ASN A 263 19.38 -2.75 14.25
C ASN A 263 18.43 -1.72 14.84
N THR A 264 18.07 -1.88 16.13
CA THR A 264 16.97 -1.17 16.77
C THR A 264 17.00 0.35 16.56
N ILE A 265 18.18 0.98 16.65
CA ILE A 265 18.31 2.44 16.47
C ILE A 265 17.91 2.86 15.05
N VAL A 266 18.47 2.21 14.04
CA VAL A 266 18.19 2.54 12.63
C VAL A 266 16.77 2.16 12.27
N LEU A 267 16.29 1.01 12.77
CA LEU A 267 14.92 0.56 12.54
C LEU A 267 13.87 1.51 13.12
N THR A 268 14.06 2.01 14.34
CA THR A 268 13.16 3.00 14.93
C THR A 268 13.11 4.27 14.07
N ASN A 269 14.25 4.77 13.58
CA ASN A 269 14.28 5.95 12.72
C ASN A 269 13.56 5.72 11.39
N VAL A 270 13.78 4.56 10.75
CA VAL A 270 13.08 4.20 9.49
C VAL A 270 11.58 4.05 9.74
N CYS A 271 11.18 3.43 10.84
CA CYS A 271 9.77 3.30 11.24
C CYS A 271 9.12 4.66 11.46
N SER A 272 9.77 5.57 12.19
CA SER A 272 9.23 6.92 12.43
C SER A 272 9.11 7.76 11.17
N GLU A 273 10.05 7.66 10.22
CA GLU A 273 9.93 8.35 8.93
C GLU A 273 8.78 7.75 8.10
N LEU A 274 8.63 6.42 8.10
CA LEU A 274 7.53 5.71 7.42
C LEU A 274 6.15 6.09 7.97
N GLU A 275 6.03 6.26 9.29
CA GLU A 275 4.82 6.72 9.97
C GLU A 275 4.38 8.12 9.53
N THR A 276 5.26 8.92 8.89
CA THR A 276 4.88 10.22 8.32
C THR A 276 4.11 10.14 6.99
N PHE A 277 3.99 8.94 6.40
CA PHE A 277 3.34 8.70 5.11
C PHE A 277 2.01 7.93 5.22
N ILE A 278 1.68 7.39 6.40
CA ILE A 278 0.49 6.57 6.62
C ILE A 278 -0.28 7.05 7.85
N GLU A 279 -1.57 6.77 7.88
CA GLU A 279 -2.32 6.87 9.13
C GLU A 279 -1.94 5.68 10.01
N VAL A 280 -1.16 5.93 11.06
CA VAL A 280 -0.66 4.86 11.93
C VAL A 280 -1.84 4.19 12.64
N PRO A 281 -2.03 2.86 12.47
CA PRO A 281 -3.12 2.16 13.12
C PRO A 281 -3.03 2.32 14.64
N GLN A 282 -4.15 2.67 15.27
CA GLN A 282 -4.25 2.77 16.73
C GLN A 282 -4.31 1.36 17.33
N VAL A 283 -3.16 0.73 17.45
CA VAL A 283 -3.04 -0.64 17.95
C VAL A 283 -2.72 -0.63 19.45
N PRO A 284 -3.55 -1.25 20.30
CA PRO A 284 -3.20 -1.46 21.70
C PRO A 284 -1.87 -2.22 21.79
N THR A 285 -0.99 -1.87 22.74
CA THR A 285 0.31 -2.54 22.91
C THR A 285 0.17 -4.07 23.07
N THR A 286 -0.94 -4.53 23.64
CA THR A 286 -1.32 -5.95 23.78
C THR A 286 -1.62 -6.67 22.46
N SER A 287 -1.92 -5.93 21.39
CA SER A 287 -2.11 -6.45 20.03
C SER A 287 -0.81 -6.63 19.25
N ILE A 288 0.24 -5.93 19.68
CA ILE A 288 1.59 -5.94 19.10
C ILE A 288 2.49 -6.99 19.79
N LEU A 289 2.26 -7.24 21.08
CA LEU A 289 2.99 -8.26 21.84
C LEU A 289 2.51 -9.66 21.44
N VAL A 290 3.43 -10.44 20.87
CA VAL A 290 3.26 -11.85 20.53
C VAL A 290 3.36 -12.69 21.80
N GLU A 291 2.47 -12.47 22.77
CA GLU A 291 2.25 -13.47 23.82
C GLU A 291 1.26 -14.51 23.29
N SER A 292 1.86 -15.58 22.79
CA SER A 292 1.35 -16.95 22.69
C SER A 292 -0.14 -17.15 23.00
N LYS A 293 -1.00 -16.96 21.98
CA LYS A 293 -2.23 -17.75 21.89
C LYS A 293 -2.24 -18.48 20.57
N THR A 294 -1.55 -19.61 20.54
CA THR A 294 -1.75 -20.66 19.56
C THR A 294 -3.21 -21.12 19.67
N VAL A 295 -4.09 -20.57 18.83
CA VAL A 295 -5.38 -21.22 18.60
C VAL A 295 -5.09 -22.34 17.62
N VAL A 296 -4.94 -23.55 18.15
CA VAL A 296 -4.92 -24.78 17.37
C VAL A 296 -6.29 -24.90 16.72
N ILE A 297 -6.39 -24.58 15.43
CA ILE A 297 -7.54 -24.94 14.63
C ILE A 297 -7.43 -26.45 14.39
N ASN A 298 -8.05 -27.24 15.27
CA ASN A 298 -8.31 -28.64 14.99
C ASN A 298 -9.43 -28.71 13.94
N ALA A 299 -9.06 -28.61 12.67
CA ALA A 299 -9.92 -29.07 11.60
C ALA A 299 -9.87 -30.60 11.59
N LYS A 300 -10.89 -31.25 12.16
CA LYS A 300 -11.22 -32.62 11.77
C LYS A 300 -12.07 -32.54 10.50
N LEU A 301 -11.56 -33.16 9.43
CA LEU A 301 -12.32 -33.54 8.23
C LEU A 301 -13.54 -34.39 8.60
#